data_AF-A0A1I6XDI8-F1
#
_entry.id   AF-A0A1I6XDI8-F1
#
_cell.length_a   1.000
_cell.length_b   1.000
_cell.length_c   1.000
_cell.angle_alpha   90.00
_cell.angle_beta   90.00
_cell.angle_gamma   90.00
#
_symmetry.space_group_name_H-M   'P 1'
#
loop_
_entity.id
_entity.type
_entity.pdbx_description
1 polymer ?
#
loop_
_entity_poly.entity_id
_entity_poly.type
_entity_poly.pdbx_seq_one_letter_code
_entity_poly.pdbx_strand_id
1 'polypeptide(L)'
;MAGPWHDPRVPSSSAEQRRRDLARLRRVRDRIDREYAQPLDVEALARGVHVSAGYLSRAFRQAYGESPYSYLMTRRIERAMALLRRGDLSVTEVCFAVGCSSLGTFSTRFTELVGMPPSTYRRLAAEATVGIPACVAKQVTRPVRNREAPAGEPSLA
;
A
#
# COMPACT_ATOMS: atom_id res chain seq x y z
N MET A 1 37.95 -40.49 24.29
CA MET A 1 36.59 -40.17 24.76
C MET A 1 36.24 -38.76 24.28
N ALA A 2 35.56 -38.64 23.14
CA ALA A 2 35.15 -37.36 22.57
C ALA A 2 33.74 -37.01 23.05
N GLY A 3 33.58 -35.85 23.69
CA GLY A 3 32.30 -35.38 24.23
C GLY A 3 31.28 -35.01 23.16
N PRO A 4 30.00 -34.86 23.53
CA PRO A 4 28.91 -34.58 22.60
C PRO A 4 29.00 -33.13 22.12
N TRP A 5 29.06 -32.95 20.82
CA TRP A 5 28.98 -31.65 20.18
C TRP A 5 27.58 -31.05 20.40
N HIS A 6 27.47 -30.01 21.21
CA HIS A 6 26.35 -29.07 21.12
C HIS A 6 26.66 -28.10 19.97
N ASP A 7 25.92 -28.21 18.86
CA ASP A 7 26.00 -27.26 17.75
C ASP A 7 25.14 -26.02 18.07
N PRO A 8 25.73 -24.83 18.28
CA PRO A 8 25.00 -23.61 18.63
C PRO A 8 24.28 -22.93 17.46
N ARG A 9 24.14 -23.60 16.30
CA ARG A 9 23.60 -22.98 15.07
C ARG A 9 22.19 -23.41 14.66
N VAL A 10 21.45 -24.16 15.48
CA VAL A 10 20.04 -24.45 15.19
C VAL A 10 19.21 -23.24 15.60
N PRO A 11 18.58 -22.49 14.67
CA PRO A 11 17.63 -21.45 15.05
C PRO A 11 16.54 -22.12 15.90
N SER A 12 16.19 -21.53 17.05
CA SER A 12 15.04 -22.02 17.80
C SER A 12 13.81 -22.00 16.87
N SER A 13 13.03 -23.08 16.87
CA SER A 13 11.82 -23.25 16.02
C SER A 13 10.91 -22.00 15.99
N SER A 14 10.92 -21.20 17.06
CA SER A 14 10.20 -19.92 17.16
C SER A 14 10.76 -18.79 16.27
N ALA A 15 12.06 -18.69 16.07
CA ALA A 15 12.68 -17.68 15.21
C ALA A 15 12.41 -17.95 13.72
N GLU A 16 12.46 -19.22 13.31
CA GLU A 16 12.09 -19.67 11.97
C GLU A 16 10.62 -19.44 11.69
N GLN A 17 9.75 -19.79 12.65
CA GLN A 17 8.32 -19.53 12.55
C GLN A 17 8.04 -18.04 12.39
N ARG A 18 8.67 -17.19 13.20
CA ARG A 18 8.53 -15.72 13.09
C ARG A 18 8.97 -15.20 11.73
N ARG A 19 10.09 -15.70 11.18
CA ARG A 19 10.56 -15.33 9.83
C ARG A 19 9.55 -15.74 8.75
N ARG A 20 8.99 -16.95 8.83
CA ARG A 20 7.95 -17.44 7.91
C ARG A 20 6.69 -16.57 7.97
N ASP A 21 6.27 -16.16 9.16
CA ASP A 21 5.10 -15.31 9.33
C ASP A 21 5.33 -13.91 8.78
N LEU A 22 6.49 -13.29 9.03
CA LEU A 22 6.85 -12.01 8.41
C LEU A 22 6.90 -12.09 6.88
N ALA A 23 7.40 -13.19 6.32
CA ALA A 23 7.40 -13.40 4.87
C ALA A 23 5.97 -13.50 4.30
N ARG A 24 5.04 -14.16 5.02
CA ARG A 24 3.61 -14.20 4.65
C ARG A 24 2.99 -12.81 4.68
N LEU A 25 3.21 -12.05 5.75
CA LEU A 25 2.66 -10.70 5.92
C LEU A 25 3.19 -9.74 4.84
N ARG A 26 4.48 -9.84 4.50
CA ARG A 26 5.06 -9.09 3.38
C ARG A 26 4.38 -9.42 2.05
N ARG A 27 4.14 -10.70 1.75
CA ARG A 27 3.41 -11.10 0.53
C ARG A 27 2.00 -10.52 0.47
N VAL A 28 1.31 -10.43 1.61
CA VAL A 28 -0.01 -9.78 1.68
C VAL A 28 0.09 -8.29 1.35
N ARG A 29 1.06 -7.58 1.95
CA ARG A 29 1.30 -6.16 1.67
C ARG A 29 1.63 -5.92 0.20
N ASP A 30 2.57 -6.69 -0.34
CA ASP A 30 3.01 -6.59 -1.74
C ASP A 30 1.86 -6.88 -2.72
N ARG A 31 0.92 -7.76 -2.33
CA ARG A 31 -0.31 -8.01 -3.10
C ARG A 31 -1.26 -6.81 -3.03
N ILE A 32 -1.49 -6.23 -1.85
CA ILE A 32 -2.30 -5.02 -1.72
C ILE A 32 -1.73 -3.89 -2.60
N ASP A 33 -0.42 -3.68 -2.56
CA ASP A 33 0.25 -2.61 -3.31
C ASP A 33 0.10 -2.76 -4.82
N ARG A 34 0.12 -4.00 -5.31
CA ARG A 34 -0.03 -4.31 -6.75
C ARG A 34 -1.48 -4.29 -7.21
N GLU A 35 -2.40 -4.76 -6.36
CA GLU A 35 -3.79 -5.09 -6.74
C GLU A 35 -4.82 -4.17 -6.08
N TYR A 36 -4.41 -3.03 -5.48
CA TYR A 36 -5.30 -2.18 -4.68
C TYR A 36 -6.64 -1.83 -5.34
N ALA A 37 -6.68 -1.69 -6.68
CA ALA A 37 -7.88 -1.34 -7.43
C ALA A 37 -8.87 -2.50 -7.63
N GLN A 38 -8.44 -3.74 -7.40
CA GLN A 38 -9.29 -4.92 -7.49
C GLN A 38 -10.24 -4.99 -6.28
N PRO A 39 -11.36 -5.73 -6.38
CA PRO A 39 -12.24 -6.02 -5.26
C PRO A 39 -11.56 -6.98 -4.26
N LEU A 40 -10.57 -6.46 -3.54
CA LEU A 40 -9.83 -7.15 -2.50
C LEU A 40 -10.56 -7.00 -1.16
N ASP A 41 -10.82 -8.14 -0.54
CA ASP A 41 -11.22 -8.21 0.86
C ASP A 41 -10.16 -8.96 1.69
N VAL A 42 -10.28 -8.84 3.02
CA VAL A 42 -9.33 -9.46 3.95
C VAL A 42 -9.34 -10.99 3.84
N GLU A 43 -10.48 -11.58 3.49
CA GLU A 43 -10.64 -13.02 3.28
C GLU A 43 -9.83 -13.52 2.07
N ALA A 44 -9.88 -12.81 0.94
CA ALA A 44 -9.10 -13.11 -0.25
C ALA A 44 -7.60 -12.98 -0.01
N LEU A 45 -7.18 -12.00 0.79
CA LEU A 45 -5.79 -11.85 1.21
C LEU A 45 -5.33 -13.01 2.10
N ALA A 46 -6.16 -13.41 3.07
CA ALA A 46 -5.87 -14.49 4.00
C ALA A 46 -5.78 -15.85 3.31
N ARG A 47 -6.69 -16.14 2.37
CA ARG A 47 -6.63 -17.32 1.50
C ARG A 47 -5.32 -17.40 0.71
N GLY A 48 -4.83 -16.25 0.21
CA GLY A 48 -3.58 -16.18 -0.56
C GLY A 48 -2.31 -16.53 0.22
N VAL A 49 -2.38 -16.61 1.56
CA VAL A 49 -1.25 -17.02 2.41
C VAL A 49 -1.60 -18.16 3.37
N HIS A 50 -2.74 -18.82 3.15
CA HIS A 50 -3.22 -20.00 3.90
C HIS A 50 -3.34 -19.78 5.42
N VAL A 51 -3.93 -18.66 5.82
CA VAL A 51 -4.26 -18.36 7.23
C VAL A 51 -5.70 -17.88 7.35
N SER A 52 -6.24 -17.85 8.56
CA SER A 52 -7.55 -17.24 8.80
C SER A 52 -7.49 -15.72 8.73
N ALA A 53 -8.58 -15.06 8.29
CA ALA A 53 -8.65 -13.60 8.23
C ALA A 53 -8.45 -12.92 9.60
N GLY A 54 -8.94 -13.56 10.67
CA GLY A 54 -8.73 -13.09 12.04
C GLY A 54 -7.26 -13.12 12.46
N TYR A 55 -6.54 -14.21 12.14
CA TYR A 55 -5.09 -14.29 12.38
C TYR A 55 -4.35 -13.24 11.54
N LEU A 56 -4.65 -13.16 10.24
CA LEU A 56 -4.04 -12.19 9.34
C LEU A 56 -4.21 -10.76 9.89
N SER A 57 -5.42 -10.39 10.29
CA SER A 57 -5.70 -9.04 10.78
C SER A 57 -4.88 -8.68 12.01
N ARG A 58 -4.74 -9.61 12.97
CA ARG A 58 -3.94 -9.40 14.19
C ARG A 58 -2.45 -9.34 13.87
N ALA A 59 -1.94 -10.32 13.13
CA ALA A 59 -0.52 -10.42 12.80
C ALA A 59 -0.06 -9.25 11.92
N PHE A 60 -0.87 -8.84 10.95
CA PHE A 60 -0.58 -7.70 10.09
C PHE A 60 -0.56 -6.38 10.89
N ARG A 61 -1.53 -6.17 11.80
CA ARG A 61 -1.51 -5.00 12.70
C ARG A 61 -0.30 -5.00 13.62
N GLN A 62 0.09 -6.14 14.15
CA GLN A 62 1.30 -6.23 14.98
C GLN A 62 2.57 -5.90 14.19
N ALA A 63 2.64 -6.27 12.91
CA ALA A 63 3.82 -6.06 12.08
C ALA A 63 3.88 -4.66 11.43
N TYR A 64 2.73 -4.08 11.07
CA TYR A 64 2.65 -2.84 10.26
C TYR A 64 1.90 -1.69 10.94
N GLY A 65 1.38 -1.89 12.15
CA GLY A 65 0.68 -0.84 12.92
C GLY A 65 -0.81 -0.67 12.57
N GLU A 66 -1.29 -1.23 11.47
CA GLU A 66 -2.69 -1.10 11.04
C GLU A 66 -3.28 -2.41 10.48
N SER A 67 -4.60 -2.48 10.31
CA SER A 67 -5.23 -3.68 9.72
C SER A 67 -4.98 -3.75 8.21
N PRO A 68 -5.07 -4.94 7.58
CA PRO A 68 -4.97 -5.07 6.13
C PRO A 68 -5.99 -4.21 5.36
N TYR A 69 -7.22 -4.08 5.89
CA TYR A 69 -8.24 -3.23 5.30
C TYR A 69 -7.87 -1.74 5.37
N SER A 70 -7.36 -1.28 6.52
CA SER A 70 -6.89 0.10 6.70
C SER A 70 -5.77 0.41 5.72
N TYR A 71 -4.78 -0.49 5.65
CA TYR A 71 -3.66 -0.36 4.72
C TYR A 71 -4.12 -0.28 3.26
N LEU A 72 -5.05 -1.16 2.85
CA LEU A 72 -5.66 -1.11 1.52
C LEU A 72 -6.35 0.24 1.25
N MET A 73 -7.12 0.76 2.22
CA MET A 73 -7.75 2.08 2.08
C MET A 73 -6.70 3.18 1.93
N THR A 74 -5.65 3.17 2.74
CA THR A 74 -4.54 4.13 2.62
C THR A 74 -3.95 4.13 1.22
N ARG A 75 -3.62 2.95 0.66
CA ARG A 75 -3.11 2.85 -0.72
C ARG A 75 -4.10 3.37 -1.76
N ARG A 76 -5.40 3.10 -1.59
CA ARG A 76 -6.44 3.61 -2.50
C ARG A 76 -6.56 5.13 -2.44
N ILE A 77 -6.53 5.71 -1.24
CA ILE A 77 -6.61 7.17 -1.04
C ILE A 77 -5.37 7.86 -1.62
N GLU A 78 -4.17 7.34 -1.39
CA GLU A 78 -2.94 7.86 -2.02
C GLU A 78 -3.07 7.91 -3.54
N ARG A 79 -3.60 6.85 -4.15
CA ARG A 79 -3.84 6.82 -5.59
C ARG A 79 -4.93 7.79 -6.02
N ALA A 80 -6.00 7.91 -5.24
CA ALA A 80 -7.09 8.83 -5.51
C ALA A 80 -6.60 10.29 -5.51
N MET A 81 -5.75 10.67 -4.56
CA MET A 81 -5.15 12.01 -4.54
C MET A 81 -4.40 12.32 -5.83
N ALA A 82 -3.63 11.36 -6.36
CA ALA A 82 -2.92 11.53 -7.63
C ALA A 82 -3.87 11.72 -8.83
N LEU A 83 -4.98 10.98 -8.86
CA LEU A 83 -6.00 11.12 -9.91
C LEU A 83 -6.78 12.44 -9.80
N LEU A 84 -7.13 12.86 -8.58
CA LEU A 84 -7.83 14.13 -8.35
C LEU A 84 -6.95 15.32 -8.72
N ARG A 85 -5.63 15.28 -8.44
CA ARG A 85 -4.69 16.32 -8.86
C ARG A 85 -4.54 16.43 -10.38
N ARG A 86 -4.70 15.33 -11.12
CA ARG A 86 -4.71 15.35 -12.58
C ARG A 86 -5.92 16.05 -13.16
N GLY A 87 -7.06 16.02 -12.46
CA GLY A 87 -8.29 16.71 -12.87
C GLY A 87 -9.10 16.02 -13.98
N ASP A 88 -8.56 14.96 -14.61
CA ASP A 88 -9.17 14.24 -15.75
C ASP A 88 -10.48 13.51 -15.36
N LEU A 89 -10.68 13.19 -14.06
CA LEU A 89 -11.81 12.41 -13.56
C LEU A 89 -12.61 13.16 -12.49
N SER A 90 -13.91 12.88 -12.40
CA SER A 90 -14.77 13.29 -11.29
C SER A 90 -14.45 12.50 -10.01
N VAL A 91 -14.91 12.99 -8.86
CA VAL A 91 -14.72 12.31 -7.57
C VAL A 91 -15.32 10.89 -7.59
N THR A 92 -16.50 10.74 -8.19
CA THR A 92 -17.19 9.45 -8.31
C THR A 92 -16.40 8.47 -9.18
N GLU A 93 -15.90 8.92 -10.33
CA GLU A 93 -15.07 8.08 -11.20
C GLU A 93 -13.76 7.69 -10.50
N VAL A 94 -13.12 8.61 -9.77
CA VAL A 94 -11.91 8.30 -8.99
C VAL A 94 -12.21 7.24 -7.93
N CYS A 95 -13.32 7.35 -7.20
CA CYS A 95 -13.72 6.37 -6.19
C CYS A 95 -13.75 4.95 -6.76
N PHE A 96 -14.42 4.75 -7.90
CA PHE A 96 -14.50 3.44 -8.53
C PHE A 96 -13.18 3.03 -9.20
N ALA A 97 -12.43 3.96 -9.79
CA ALA A 97 -11.14 3.69 -10.42
C ALA A 97 -10.07 3.19 -9.42
N VAL A 98 -10.15 3.59 -8.15
CA VAL A 98 -9.28 3.07 -7.09
C VAL A 98 -9.83 1.81 -6.42
N GLY A 99 -10.98 1.28 -6.87
CA GLY A 99 -11.55 0.03 -6.39
C GLY A 99 -12.49 0.15 -5.19
N CYS A 100 -12.88 1.37 -4.79
CA CYS A 100 -13.90 1.55 -3.75
C CYS A 100 -15.30 1.29 -4.31
N SER A 101 -16.14 0.58 -3.56
CA SER A 101 -17.51 0.22 -3.94
C SER A 101 -18.57 1.23 -3.50
N SER A 102 -18.20 2.18 -2.63
CA SER A 102 -19.10 3.18 -2.07
C SER A 102 -18.44 4.54 -2.00
N LEU A 103 -19.11 5.54 -2.58
CA LEU A 103 -18.68 6.94 -2.54
C LEU A 103 -18.69 7.50 -1.12
N GLY A 104 -19.63 7.06 -0.27
CA GLY A 104 -19.72 7.49 1.13
C GLY A 104 -18.50 7.02 1.92
N THR A 105 -18.22 5.71 1.91
CA THR A 105 -17.05 5.13 2.59
C THR A 105 -15.75 5.74 2.09
N PHE A 106 -15.63 5.93 0.77
CA PHE A 106 -14.48 6.59 0.16
C PHE A 106 -14.32 8.03 0.68
N SER A 107 -15.39 8.83 0.67
CA SER A 107 -15.31 10.24 1.05
C SER A 107 -14.96 10.41 2.52
N THR A 108 -15.52 9.58 3.41
CA THR A 108 -15.18 9.57 4.84
C THR A 108 -13.70 9.22 5.02
N ARG A 109 -13.23 8.10 4.45
CA ARG A 109 -11.83 7.67 4.58
C ARG A 109 -10.84 8.66 3.97
N PHE A 110 -11.20 9.25 2.82
CA PHE A 110 -10.41 10.29 2.20
C PHE A 110 -10.26 11.49 3.15
N THR A 111 -11.36 11.96 3.72
CA THR A 111 -11.35 13.11 4.63
C THR A 111 -10.57 12.83 5.91
N GLU A 112 -10.71 11.64 6.49
CA GLU A 112 -9.94 11.22 7.66
C GLU A 112 -8.43 11.21 7.40
N LEU A 113 -7.99 10.71 6.24
CA LEU A 113 -6.57 10.55 5.93
C LEU A 113 -5.93 11.82 5.35
N VAL A 114 -6.69 12.64 4.62
CA VAL A 114 -6.18 13.83 3.92
C VAL A 114 -6.49 15.12 4.66
N GLY A 115 -7.46 15.10 5.59
CA GLY A 115 -7.90 16.26 6.36
C GLY A 115 -8.92 17.15 5.65
N MET A 116 -9.35 16.81 4.42
CA MET A 116 -10.37 17.55 3.69
C MET A 116 -11.15 16.67 2.70
N PRO A 117 -12.37 17.07 2.31
CA PRO A 117 -13.16 16.31 1.34
C PRO A 117 -12.51 16.21 -0.04
N PRO A 118 -12.74 15.11 -0.80
CA PRO A 118 -12.14 14.89 -2.11
C PRO A 118 -12.54 15.94 -3.16
N SER A 119 -13.75 16.49 -3.07
CA SER A 119 -14.21 17.58 -3.96
C SER A 119 -13.42 18.87 -3.73
N THR A 120 -13.22 19.26 -2.47
CA THR A 120 -12.37 20.40 -2.08
C THR A 120 -10.94 20.17 -2.52
N TYR A 121 -10.38 18.98 -2.27
CA TYR A 121 -9.03 18.62 -2.68
C TYR A 121 -8.82 18.77 -4.20
N ARG A 122 -9.76 18.28 -5.01
CA ARG A 122 -9.74 18.41 -6.48
C ARG A 122 -9.78 19.86 -6.93
N ARG A 123 -10.63 20.69 -6.32
CA ARG A 123 -10.75 22.12 -6.67
C ARG A 123 -9.45 22.88 -6.39
N LEU A 124 -8.86 22.69 -5.20
CA LEU A 124 -7.58 23.32 -4.84
C LEU A 124 -6.44 22.88 -5.76
N ALA A 125 -6.42 21.60 -6.15
CA ALA A 125 -5.42 21.11 -7.09
C ALA A 125 -5.58 21.72 -8.50
N ALA A 126 -6.82 21.94 -8.96
CA ALA A 126 -7.08 22.62 -10.22
C ALA A 126 -6.64 24.09 -10.18
N GLU A 127 -6.97 24.80 -9.09
CA GLU A 127 -6.57 26.18 -8.84
C GLU A 127 -5.04 26.37 -8.87
N ALA A 128 -4.29 25.43 -8.28
CA ALA A 128 -2.82 25.43 -8.30
C ALA A 128 -2.21 25.30 -9.72
N THR A 129 -3.00 24.87 -10.71
CA THR A 129 -2.58 24.72 -12.10
C THR A 129 -3.19 25.76 -13.05
N VAL A 130 -3.97 26.72 -12.52
CA VAL A 130 -4.60 27.78 -13.32
C VAL A 130 -3.53 28.61 -14.04
N GLY A 131 -3.69 28.78 -15.36
CA GLY A 131 -2.73 29.50 -16.22
C GLY A 131 -1.63 28.62 -16.82
N ILE A 132 -1.51 27.35 -16.40
CA ILE A 132 -0.55 26.41 -16.96
C ILE A 132 -1.27 25.56 -18.04
N PRO A 133 -0.79 25.52 -19.29
CA PRO A 133 -1.34 24.62 -20.31
C PRO A 133 -1.34 23.17 -19.83
N ALA A 134 -2.39 22.40 -20.14
CA ALA A 134 -2.57 21.03 -19.62
C ALA A 134 -1.38 20.09 -19.91
N CYS A 135 -0.65 20.32 -21.01
CA CYS A 135 0.59 19.58 -21.33
C CYS A 135 1.72 19.87 -20.33
N VAL A 136 1.88 21.15 -19.94
CA VAL A 136 2.88 21.60 -18.96
C VAL A 136 2.50 21.17 -17.56
N ALA A 137 1.23 21.28 -17.17
CA ALA A 137 0.74 20.79 -15.88
C ALA A 137 0.99 19.28 -15.73
N LYS A 138 0.76 18.49 -16.81
CA LYS A 138 1.06 17.05 -16.85
C LYS A 138 2.56 16.72 -16.74
N GLN A 139 3.44 17.61 -17.19
CA GLN A 139 4.90 17.45 -17.06
C GLN A 139 5.39 17.81 -15.65
N VAL A 140 4.92 18.94 -15.09
CA VAL A 140 5.39 19.48 -13.80
C VAL A 140 4.82 18.71 -12.61
N THR A 141 3.57 18.24 -12.71
CA THR A 141 2.94 17.43 -11.64
C THR A 141 3.24 15.93 -11.77
N ARG A 142 4.03 15.53 -12.76
CA ARG A 142 4.38 14.12 -12.99
C ARG A 142 5.17 13.63 -11.77
N PRO A 143 4.70 12.58 -11.06
CA PRO A 143 5.46 12.04 -9.93
C PRO A 143 6.85 11.63 -10.42
N VAL A 144 7.88 12.23 -9.83
CA VAL A 144 9.27 11.81 -10.06
C VAL A 144 9.33 10.36 -9.62
N ARG A 145 9.53 9.44 -10.57
CA ARG A 145 9.93 8.07 -10.22
C ARG A 145 11.27 8.23 -9.50
N ASN A 146 11.26 8.07 -8.19
CA ASN A 146 12.49 7.97 -7.42
C ASN A 146 13.33 6.89 -8.12
N ARG A 147 14.51 7.28 -8.59
CA ARG A 147 15.41 6.41 -9.35
C ARG A 147 15.58 5.12 -8.57
N GLU A 148 15.51 3.99 -9.27
CA GLU A 148 15.88 2.68 -8.74
C GLU A 148 17.17 2.84 -7.92
N ALA A 149 17.20 2.22 -6.74
CA ALA A 149 18.39 2.20 -5.89
C ALA A 149 19.60 1.80 -6.77
N PRO A 150 20.74 2.50 -6.66
CA PRO A 150 21.90 2.14 -7.47
C PRO A 150 22.22 0.67 -7.18
N ALA A 151 22.24 -0.14 -8.24
CA ALA A 151 22.72 -1.50 -8.16
C ALA A 151 24.15 -1.43 -7.61
N GLY A 152 24.36 -1.97 -6.41
CA GLY A 152 25.70 -2.12 -5.86
C GLY A 152 26.54 -2.92 -6.86
N GLU A 153 27.58 -2.28 -7.38
CA GLU A 153 28.58 -2.97 -8.19
C GLU A 153 29.25 -4.06 -7.34
N PRO A 154 29.48 -5.26 -7.87
CA PRO A 154 30.28 -6.26 -7.17
C PRO A 154 31.75 -5.81 -7.20
N SER A 155 32.30 -5.51 -6.01
CA SER A 155 33.73 -5.32 -5.82
C SER A 155 34.44 -6.66 -6.05
N LEU A 156 35.02 -6.82 -7.23
CA LEU A 156 36.09 -7.79 -7.49
C LEU A 156 37.42 -7.15 -7.10
N ALA A 157 37.98 -7.61 -5.98
CA ALA A 157 39.40 -7.57 -5.65
C ALA A 157 39.73 -8.82 -4.84
#